data_AF-A0A7S1M2R0-F1
#
_entry.id   AF-A0A7S1M2R0-F1
#
_cell.length_a   1.000
_cell.length_b   1.000
_cell.length_c   1.000
_cell.angle_alpha   90.00
_cell.angle_beta   90.00
_cell.angle_gamma   90.00
#
_symmetry.space_group_name_H-M   'P 1'
#
loop_
_entity.id
_entity.type
_entity.pdbx_description
1 polymer ?
#
loop_
_entity_poly.entity_id
_entity_poly.type
_entity_poly.pdbx_seq_one_letter_code
_entity_poly.pdbx_strand_id
1 'polypeptide(L)'
;MATLTALDTPEKWLIRDTDQVRSFFGSLGRSLISLFMAITGGESWTAYYQALDHLPAVYKPLFLLYMAFALFAVINIVTGIFVESALESNRDDKLVVAHDALDAKKSYLSEMRSIFIELDQDNT
;
A
#
# COMPACT_ATOMS: atom_id res chain seq x y z
N MET A 1 29.12 -11.21 -9.10
CA MET A 1 30.00 -11.60 -10.23
C MET A 1 29.78 -10.78 -11.50
N ALA A 2 28.59 -10.27 -11.82
CA ALA A 2 28.37 -9.44 -13.01
C ALA A 2 28.73 -7.94 -12.83
N THR A 3 28.80 -7.45 -11.59
CA THR A 3 29.01 -6.02 -11.27
C THR A 3 30.46 -5.57 -11.36
N LEU A 4 31.41 -6.47 -11.06
CA LEU A 4 32.83 -6.12 -11.04
C LEU A 4 33.40 -5.98 -12.45
N THR A 5 32.96 -6.79 -13.41
CA THR A 5 33.63 -6.86 -14.72
C THR A 5 33.35 -5.67 -15.64
N ALA A 6 32.18 -5.03 -15.52
CA ALA A 6 31.76 -3.98 -16.45
C ALA A 6 32.46 -2.63 -16.20
N LEU A 7 32.72 -2.28 -14.94
CA LEU A 7 33.28 -0.98 -14.53
C LEU A 7 34.43 -1.12 -13.51
N ASP A 8 35.19 -2.21 -13.55
CA ASP A 8 36.27 -2.49 -12.58
C ASP A 8 37.44 -1.48 -12.62
N THR A 9 37.61 -0.78 -13.74
CA THR A 9 38.75 0.11 -13.97
C THR A 9 38.30 1.57 -13.83
N PRO A 10 39.04 2.42 -13.09
CA PRO A 10 38.71 3.83 -12.90
C PRO A 10 38.48 4.58 -14.22
N GLU A 11 39.19 4.19 -15.28
CA GLU A 11 39.08 4.79 -16.63
C GLU A 11 37.70 4.60 -17.26
N LYS A 12 37.02 3.48 -17.00
CA LYS A 12 35.68 3.21 -17.57
C LYS A 12 34.59 4.11 -16.98
N TRP A 13 34.81 4.64 -15.77
CA TRP A 13 33.93 5.62 -15.12
C TRP A 13 34.13 7.06 -15.62
N LEU A 14 35.16 7.30 -16.44
CA LEU A 14 35.51 8.61 -16.97
C LEU A 14 35.06 8.80 -18.43
N ILE A 15 34.40 7.80 -19.01
CA ILE A 15 33.81 7.87 -20.34
C ILE A 15 32.49 8.65 -20.24
N ARG A 16 32.28 9.63 -21.13
CA ARG A 16 31.07 10.50 -21.16
C ARG A 16 29.75 9.70 -21.11
N ASP A 17 29.77 8.50 -21.69
CA ASP A 17 28.62 7.60 -21.75
C ASP A 17 28.17 7.10 -20.35
N THR A 18 29.06 7.10 -19.36
CA THR A 18 28.76 6.65 -17.98
C THR A 18 28.46 7.79 -17.00
N ASP A 19 28.46 9.05 -17.44
CA ASP A 19 28.28 10.22 -16.58
C ASP A 19 26.94 10.17 -15.82
N GLN A 20 25.88 9.73 -16.49
CA GLN A 20 24.56 9.58 -15.87
C GLN A 20 24.53 8.46 -14.82
N VAL A 21 25.15 7.31 -15.11
CA VAL A 21 25.30 6.20 -14.15
C VAL A 21 26.02 6.70 -12.90
N ARG A 22 27.09 7.48 -13.07
CA ARG A 22 27.85 8.03 -11.95
C ARG A 22 27.07 9.08 -11.18
N SER A 23 26.28 9.91 -11.87
CA SER A 23 25.43 10.92 -11.24
C SER A 23 24.40 10.26 -10.31
N PHE A 24 23.68 9.25 -10.82
CA PHE A 24 22.57 8.62 -10.10
C PHE A 24 22.99 7.46 -9.18
N PHE A 25 24.01 6.69 -9.58
CA PHE A 25 24.40 5.42 -8.94
C PHE A 25 25.89 5.34 -8.54
N GLY A 26 26.64 6.45 -8.63
CA GLY A 26 28.08 6.47 -8.36
C GLY A 26 28.48 6.27 -6.89
N SER A 27 27.51 6.27 -5.96
CA SER A 27 27.73 5.90 -4.57
C SER A 27 26.47 5.25 -4.00
N LEU A 28 26.61 4.46 -2.93
CA LEU A 28 25.47 3.79 -2.30
C LEU A 28 24.37 4.79 -1.88
N GLY A 29 24.76 5.92 -1.28
CA GLY A 29 23.80 6.95 -0.86
C GLY A 29 23.06 7.56 -2.05
N ARG A 30 23.76 7.85 -3.16
CA ARG A 30 23.12 8.35 -4.38
C ARG A 30 22.17 7.33 -4.98
N SER A 31 22.57 6.05 -5.03
CA SER A 31 21.70 4.97 -5.50
C SER A 31 20.41 4.88 -4.68
N LEU A 32 20.50 4.94 -3.35
CA LEU A 32 19.33 4.91 -2.47
C LEU A 32 18.39 6.09 -2.73
N ILE A 33 18.93 7.30 -2.86
CA ILE A 33 18.13 8.50 -3.16
C ILE A 33 17.49 8.38 -4.55
N SER A 34 18.23 7.97 -5.58
CA SER A 34 17.70 7.80 -6.94
C SER A 34 16.57 6.77 -7.00
N LEU A 35 16.73 5.63 -6.33
CA LEU A 35 15.70 4.60 -6.24
C LEU A 35 14.44 5.11 -5.49
N PHE A 36 14.63 5.89 -4.42
CA PHE A 36 13.53 6.54 -3.72
C PHE A 36 12.81 7.58 -4.58
N MET A 37 13.55 8.43 -5.30
CA MET A 37 13.02 9.43 -6.22
C MET A 37 12.24 8.78 -7.38
N ALA A 38 12.70 7.63 -7.87
CA ALA A 38 12.03 6.88 -8.93
C ALA A 38 10.60 6.43 -8.55
N ILE A 39 10.38 6.08 -7.29
CA ILE A 39 9.05 5.64 -6.79
C ILE A 39 8.19 6.83 -6.37
N THR A 40 8.79 7.82 -5.72
CA THR A 40 8.06 8.98 -5.18
C THR A 40 7.72 10.05 -6.24
N GLY A 41 8.24 9.91 -7.46
CA GLY A 41 7.99 10.84 -8.56
C GLY A 41 8.83 12.11 -8.50
N GLY A 42 9.99 12.08 -7.83
CA GLY A 42 10.91 13.21 -7.76
C GLY A 42 11.54 13.55 -9.11
N GLU A 43 11.95 12.52 -9.86
CA GLU A 43 12.43 12.62 -11.25
C GLU A 43 11.78 11.49 -12.07
N SER A 44 11.78 11.62 -13.39
CA SER A 44 11.26 10.55 -14.25
C SER A 44 12.08 9.27 -14.05
N TRP A 45 11.40 8.18 -13.66
CA TRP A 45 12.03 6.86 -13.54
C TRP A 45 12.71 6.41 -14.84
N THR A 46 12.27 6.94 -15.99
CA THR A 46 12.88 6.67 -17.30
C THR A 46 14.31 7.22 -17.40
N ALA A 47 14.62 8.31 -16.72
CA ALA A 47 15.97 8.89 -16.70
C ALA A 47 16.96 7.92 -16.02
N TYR A 48 16.55 7.35 -14.88
CA TYR A 48 17.32 6.31 -14.20
C TYR A 48 17.44 5.04 -15.06
N TYR A 49 16.37 4.63 -15.72
CA TYR A 49 16.37 3.46 -16.59
C TYR A 49 17.29 3.61 -17.80
N GLN A 50 17.29 4.78 -18.45
CA GLN A 50 18.15 5.12 -19.59
C GLN A 50 19.61 5.27 -19.18
N ALA A 51 19.89 5.77 -17.97
CA ALA A 51 21.25 5.82 -17.46
C ALA A 51 21.90 4.42 -17.46
N LEU A 52 21.13 3.35 -17.25
CA LEU A 52 21.61 1.96 -17.25
C LEU A 52 21.94 1.41 -18.66
N ASP A 53 21.74 2.15 -19.75
CA ASP A 53 21.98 1.70 -21.13
C ASP A 53 23.41 1.18 -21.37
N HIS A 54 24.38 1.77 -20.67
CA HIS A 54 25.80 1.43 -20.79
C HIS A 54 26.26 0.32 -19.83
N LEU A 55 25.33 -0.23 -19.03
CA LEU A 55 25.58 -1.35 -18.16
C LEU A 55 25.15 -2.67 -18.81
N PRO A 56 25.63 -3.82 -18.31
CA PRO A 56 25.14 -5.12 -18.73
C PRO A 56 23.61 -5.21 -18.70
N ALA A 57 23.02 -5.95 -19.65
CA ALA A 57 21.57 -6.01 -19.85
C ALA A 57 20.76 -6.47 -18.61
N VAL A 58 21.40 -7.05 -17.58
CA VAL A 58 20.77 -7.49 -16.33
C VAL A 58 20.28 -6.34 -15.44
N TYR A 59 20.86 -5.13 -15.56
CA TYR A 59 20.55 -4.03 -14.63
C TYR A 59 19.18 -3.41 -14.88
N LYS A 60 18.77 -3.29 -16.15
CA LYS A 60 17.44 -2.81 -16.55
C LYS A 60 16.29 -3.65 -15.98
N PRO A 61 16.23 -4.99 -16.18
CA PRO A 61 15.19 -5.80 -15.60
C PRO A 61 15.25 -5.84 -14.07
N LEU A 62 16.45 -5.77 -13.47
CA LEU A 62 16.59 -5.68 -12.01
C LEU A 62 15.98 -4.37 -11.45
N PHE A 63 16.21 -3.24 -12.11
CA PHE A 63 15.60 -1.96 -11.75
C PHE A 63 14.08 -2.00 -11.90
N LEU A 64 13.56 -2.58 -12.98
CA LEU A 64 12.11 -2.74 -13.17
C LEU A 64 11.49 -3.68 -12.14
N LEU A 65 12.18 -4.75 -11.75
CA LEU A 65 11.72 -5.66 -10.69
C LEU A 65 11.63 -4.92 -9.34
N TYR A 66 12.62 -4.10 -9.02
CA TYR A 66 12.58 -3.23 -7.84
C TYR A 66 11.36 -2.30 -7.87
N MET A 67 11.15 -1.60 -8.99
CA MET A 67 10.02 -0.69 -9.17
C MET A 67 8.68 -1.42 -9.01
N ALA A 68 8.50 -2.57 -9.67
CA ALA A 68 7.28 -3.36 -9.58
C ALA A 68 7.02 -3.83 -8.14
N PHE A 69 8.04 -4.38 -7.47
CA PHE A 69 7.92 -4.82 -6.08
C PHE A 69 7.52 -3.67 -5.15
N ALA A 70 8.19 -2.50 -5.27
CA ALA A 70 7.90 -1.36 -4.43
C ALA A 70 6.48 -0.79 -4.67
N LEU A 71 6.07 -0.66 -5.94
CA LEU A 71 4.72 -0.20 -6.28
C LEU A 71 3.65 -1.17 -5.80
N PHE A 72 3.84 -2.48 -5.99
CA PHE A 72 2.90 -3.48 -5.47
C PHE A 72 2.87 -3.49 -3.95
N ALA A 73 4.00 -3.31 -3.27
CA ALA A 73 4.02 -3.20 -1.81
C ALA A 73 3.19 -2.01 -1.31
N VAL A 74 3.37 -0.83 -1.92
CA VAL A 74 2.58 0.37 -1.59
C VAL A 74 1.10 0.14 -1.86
N ILE A 75 0.75 -0.38 -3.05
CA ILE A 75 -0.65 -0.67 -3.40
C ILE A 75 -1.25 -1.66 -2.41
N ASN A 76 -0.55 -2.74 -2.06
CA ASN A 76 -1.04 -3.74 -1.12
C ASN A 76 -1.27 -3.16 0.28
N ILE A 77 -0.39 -2.27 0.76
CA ILE A 77 -0.59 -1.56 2.05
C ILE A 77 -1.85 -0.70 1.97
N VAL A 78 -1.98 0.10 0.92
CA VAL A 78 -3.11 1.01 0.72
C VAL A 78 -4.42 0.21 0.60
N THR A 79 -4.46 -0.83 -0.24
CA THR A 79 -5.61 -1.72 -0.38
C THR A 79 -5.96 -2.40 0.93
N GLY A 80 -4.98 -2.85 1.72
CA GLY A 80 -5.21 -3.41 3.04
C GLY A 80 -5.97 -2.46 3.97
N ILE A 81 -5.52 -1.19 4.04
CA ILE A 81 -6.18 -0.15 4.82
C ILE A 81 -7.61 0.09 4.33
N PHE A 82 -7.81 0.23 3.02
CA PHE A 82 -9.15 0.46 2.47
C PHE A 82 -10.12 -0.70 2.72
N VAL A 83 -9.64 -1.94 2.60
CA VAL A 83 -10.45 -3.14 2.86
C VAL A 83 -10.82 -3.20 4.35
N GLU A 84 -9.88 -2.90 5.24
CA GLU A 84 -10.14 -2.88 6.68
C GLU A 84 -11.19 -1.82 7.06
N SER A 85 -11.07 -0.59 6.53
CA SER A 85 -12.08 0.47 6.74
C SER A 85 -13.46 0.08 6.19
N ALA A 86 -13.53 -0.57 5.01
CA ALA A 86 -14.80 -1.02 4.44
C ALA A 86 -15.46 -2.13 5.29
N LEU A 87 -14.65 -3.05 5.84
CA LEU A 87 -15.14 -4.11 6.73
C LEU A 87 -15.61 -3.56 8.07
N GLU A 88 -14.88 -2.60 8.65
CA GLU A 88 -15.27 -1.93 9.90
C GLU A 88 -16.60 -1.19 9.75
N SER A 89 -16.76 -0.38 8.69
CA SER A 89 -18.03 0.29 8.39
C SER A 89 -19.19 -0.70 8.26
N ASN A 90 -19.00 -1.84 7.58
CA ASN A 90 -20.05 -2.85 7.46
C ASN A 90 -20.39 -3.52 8.79
N ARG A 91 -19.41 -3.69 9.69
CA ARG A 91 -19.63 -4.26 11.01
C ARG A 91 -20.45 -3.30 11.87
N ASP A 92 -20.10 -2.02 11.85
CA ASP A 92 -20.80 -1.00 12.63
C ASP A 92 -22.26 -0.86 12.18
N ASP A 93 -22.52 -0.88 10.87
CA ASP A 93 -23.88 -0.90 10.32
C ASP A 93 -24.70 -2.10 10.83
N LYS A 94 -24.10 -3.30 10.88
CA LYS A 94 -24.76 -4.51 11.39
C LYS A 94 -25.04 -4.44 12.89
N LEU A 95 -24.13 -3.86 13.67
CA LEU A 95 -24.31 -3.68 15.10
C LEU A 95 -25.45 -2.71 15.41
N VAL A 96 -25.56 -1.61 14.65
CA VAL A 96 -26.67 -0.65 14.75
C VAL A 96 -28.00 -1.34 14.45
N VAL A 97 -28.10 -2.07 13.33
CA VAL A 97 -29.34 -2.79 12.98
C VAL A 97 -29.72 -3.84 14.03
N ALA A 98 -28.75 -4.57 14.58
CA ALA A 98 -28.99 -5.54 15.64
C ALA A 98 -29.47 -4.88 16.94
N HIS A 99 -28.91 -3.72 17.29
CA HIS A 99 -29.32 -2.93 18.44
C HIS A 99 -30.77 -2.44 18.30
N ASP A 100 -31.11 -1.88 17.14
CA ASP A 100 -32.47 -1.40 16.84
C ASP A 100 -33.50 -2.54 16.91
N ALA A 101 -33.16 -3.72 16.41
CA ALA A 101 -34.02 -4.90 16.49
C ALA A 101 -34.25 -5.37 17.94
N LEU A 102 -33.22 -5.33 18.79
CA LEU A 102 -33.33 -5.66 20.21
C LEU A 102 -34.20 -4.66 20.96
N ASP A 103 -34.06 -3.37 20.67
CA ASP A 103 -34.85 -2.33 21.33
C ASP A 103 -36.31 -2.34 20.89
N ALA A 104 -36.59 -2.60 19.61
CA ALA A 104 -37.96 -2.84 19.12
C ALA A 104 -38.62 -4.03 19.84
N LYS A 105 -37.87 -5.14 20.03
CA LYS A 105 -38.36 -6.31 20.76
C LYS A 105 -38.65 -5.99 22.24
N LYS A 106 -37.79 -5.22 22.91
CA LYS A 106 -38.01 -4.79 24.31
C LYS A 106 -39.26 -3.92 24.42
N SER A 107 -39.45 -2.98 23.51
CA SER A 107 -40.63 -2.10 23.48
C SER A 107 -41.92 -2.90 23.30
N TYR A 108 -41.93 -3.85 22.35
CA TYR A 108 -43.07 -4.74 22.13
C TYR A 108 -43.42 -5.58 23.37
N LEU A 109 -42.41 -6.16 24.05
CA LEU A 109 -42.64 -6.92 25.28
C LEU A 109 -43.17 -6.05 26.42
N SER A 110 -42.73 -4.79 26.50
CA SER A 110 -43.23 -3.83 27.49
C SER A 110 -44.71 -3.50 27.26
N GLU A 111 -45.10 -3.26 26.01
CA GLU A 111 -46.51 -3.03 25.63
C GLU A 111 -47.39 -4.25 25.91
N MET A 112 -46.91 -5.45 25.55
CA MET A 112 -47.65 -6.68 25.82
C MET A 112 -47.85 -6.87 27.33
N ARG A 113 -46.83 -6.56 28.13
CA ARG A 113 -46.91 -6.62 29.59
C ARG A 113 -47.90 -5.61 30.16
N SER A 114 -47.95 -4.38 29.63
CA SER A 114 -48.93 -3.40 30.10
C SER A 114 -50.37 -3.81 29.81
N ILE A 115 -50.65 -4.39 28.63
CA ILE A 115 -51.98 -4.92 28.31
C ILE A 115 -52.36 -6.06 29.26
N PHE A 116 -51.42 -6.96 29.55
CA PHE A 116 -51.69 -8.09 30.47
C PHE A 116 -52.03 -7.60 31.89
N ILE A 117 -51.32 -6.57 32.37
CA ILE A 117 -51.59 -5.94 33.68
C ILE A 117 -52.93 -5.21 33.69
N GLU A 118 -53.31 -4.56 32.58
CA GLU A 118 -54.59 -3.87 32.46
C GLU A 118 -55.78 -4.84 32.41
N LEU A 119 -55.59 -6.02 31.82
CA LEU A 119 -56.60 -7.08 31.78
C LEU A 119 -56.72 -7.86 33.10
N ASP A 120 -55.65 -7.97 33.88
CA ASP A 120 -55.61 -8.61 35.22
C ASP A 120 -56.21 -7.71 36.32
N GLN A 121 -57.33 -7.04 36.02
CA GLN A 121 -58.11 -6.26 37.01
C GLN A 121 -59.18 -7.10 37.72
N ASP A 122 -59.53 -8.27 37.19
CA ASP A 122 -60.40 -9.25 37.84
C ASP A 122 -59.54 -10.39 38.37
N ASN A 123 -59.21 -10.33 39.68
CA ASN A 123 -58.29 -11.22 40.39
C ASN A 123 -58.85 -12.66 40.54
N THR A 124 -59.00 -13.38 39.43
CA THR A 124 -59.37 -14.81 39.32
C THR A 124 -58.56 -15.52 38.23
#